data_AF-A0A816S973-F1
#
_entry.id   AF-A0A816S973-F1
#
_cell.length_a   1.000
_cell.length_b   1.000
_cell.length_c   1.000
_cell.angle_alpha   90.00
_cell.angle_beta   90.00
_cell.angle_gamma   90.00
#
_symmetry.space_group_name_H-M   'P 1'
#
loop_
_entity.id
_entity.type
_entity.pdbx_description
1 polymer ?
#
loop_
_entity_poly.entity_id
_entity_poly.type
_entity_poly.pdbx_seq_one_letter_code
_entity_poly.pdbx_strand_id
1 'polypeptide(L)'
;MMMKNKAGGAGGGMSGSGEGAGPTAAAAAAALQKQKALLQRVETDITSVVDNFTQIVNVARVSDLPVKNSQEAYMMEMRASKMVQAADSILKLVSELKQTAIFSGFASLNDHVEQRIAEFDQEAEKTNRLLARIGDDASASLKELEAHYYSSSQRLTPDV
;
A
#
# COMPACT_ATOMS: atom_id res chain seq x y z
N MET A 1 -23.71 -21.28 -52.52
CA MET A 1 -22.41 -21.42 -51.84
C MET A 1 -21.98 -20.03 -51.39
N MET A 2 -21.54 -19.90 -50.14
CA MET A 2 -20.98 -18.71 -49.48
C MET A 2 -19.93 -17.99 -50.36
N MET A 3 -19.72 -16.68 -50.29
CA MET A 3 -19.20 -15.98 -49.11
C MET A 3 -19.40 -14.46 -49.22
N LYS A 4 -19.78 -13.84 -48.10
CA LYS A 4 -19.78 -12.40 -47.84
C LYS A 4 -18.35 -11.93 -47.59
N ASN A 5 -18.02 -10.70 -47.99
CA ASN A 5 -17.09 -9.86 -47.21
C ASN A 5 -17.58 -8.42 -47.22
N LYS A 6 -17.89 -7.91 -46.03
CA LYS A 6 -18.41 -6.59 -45.70
C LYS A 6 -17.48 -6.00 -44.64
N ALA A 7 -17.08 -4.73 -44.88
CA ALA A 7 -16.69 -3.64 -43.96
C ALA A 7 -15.77 -3.97 -42.77
N GLY A 8 -14.91 -3.10 -42.26
CA GLY A 8 -14.64 -1.66 -42.41
C GLY A 8 -13.36 -1.40 -41.60
N GLY A 9 -12.59 -0.34 -41.84
CA GLY A 9 -13.02 1.03 -41.57
C GLY A 9 -12.56 1.40 -40.16
N ALA A 10 -11.41 2.08 -40.09
CA ALA A 10 -10.80 2.60 -38.87
C ALA A 10 -11.74 3.51 -38.06
N GLY A 11 -11.62 3.46 -36.74
CA GLY A 11 -12.26 4.39 -35.82
C GLY A 11 -11.58 4.30 -34.46
N GLY A 12 -10.72 5.27 -34.17
CA GLY A 12 -10.15 5.47 -32.84
C GLY A 12 -11.26 5.83 -31.83
N GLY A 13 -11.03 5.47 -30.57
CA GLY A 13 -11.97 5.70 -29.49
C GLY A 13 -11.42 5.24 -28.15
N MET A 14 -10.27 5.79 -27.77
CA MET A 14 -9.80 5.82 -26.38
C MET A 14 -10.50 6.98 -25.68
N SER A 15 -11.56 6.72 -24.90
CA SER A 15 -12.03 7.62 -23.84
C SER A 15 -13.25 7.02 -23.14
N GLY A 16 -13.03 6.50 -21.95
CA GLY A 16 -14.06 6.01 -21.04
C GLY A 16 -13.51 5.91 -19.63
N SER A 17 -12.79 6.94 -19.18
CA SER A 17 -12.46 7.17 -17.79
C SER A 17 -13.75 7.46 -17.03
N GLY A 18 -14.46 6.38 -16.65
CA GLY A 18 -15.49 6.45 -15.64
C GLY A 18 -14.84 6.83 -14.32
N GLU A 19 -15.19 7.99 -13.81
CA GLU A 19 -14.89 8.50 -12.46
C GLU A 19 -15.58 7.61 -11.41
N GLY A 20 -15.14 6.35 -11.30
CA GLY A 20 -15.34 5.54 -10.13
C GLY A 20 -14.08 5.72 -9.28
N ALA A 21 -14.23 6.27 -8.07
CA ALA A 21 -13.15 6.26 -7.09
C ALA A 21 -12.55 4.84 -7.03
N GLY A 22 -11.32 4.70 -7.54
CA GLY A 22 -10.69 3.38 -7.68
C GLY A 22 -10.63 2.66 -6.33
N PRO A 23 -10.42 1.33 -6.32
CA PRO A 23 -10.31 0.54 -5.09
C PRO A 23 -9.31 1.14 -4.08
N THR A 24 -8.27 1.82 -4.57
CA THR A 24 -7.28 2.56 -3.77
C THR A 24 -7.87 3.79 -3.06
N ALA A 25 -8.77 4.54 -3.69
CA ALA A 25 -9.41 5.72 -3.08
C ALA A 25 -10.41 5.33 -1.99
N ALA A 26 -11.16 4.24 -2.21
CA ALA A 26 -12.05 3.67 -1.19
C ALA A 26 -11.26 3.12 0.01
N ALA A 27 -10.14 2.43 -0.25
CA ALA A 27 -9.24 1.94 0.80
C ALA A 27 -8.60 3.08 1.60
N ALA A 28 -8.17 4.16 0.93
CA ALA A 28 -7.62 5.35 1.58
C ALA A 28 -8.66 6.05 2.47
N ALA A 29 -9.91 6.19 2.00
CA ALA A 29 -11.00 6.74 2.80
C ALA A 29 -11.31 5.87 4.03
N ALA A 30 -11.34 4.55 3.88
CA ALA A 30 -11.53 3.62 4.99
C ALA A 30 -10.39 3.68 6.02
N ALA A 31 -9.14 3.81 5.57
CA ALA A 31 -7.98 3.98 6.44
C ALA A 31 -8.07 5.29 7.25
N LEU A 32 -8.47 6.40 6.61
CA LEU A 32 -8.66 7.69 7.28
C LEU A 32 -9.80 7.64 8.30
N GLN A 33 -10.91 6.99 7.95
CA GLN A 33 -12.02 6.79 8.91
C GLN A 33 -11.59 5.95 10.10
N LYS A 34 -10.82 4.87 9.87
CA LYS A 34 -10.27 4.04 10.95
C LYS A 34 -9.34 4.86 11.85
N GLN A 35 -8.46 5.68 11.28
CA GLN A 35 -7.59 6.57 12.05
C GLN A 35 -8.38 7.52 12.94
N LYS A 36 -9.42 8.17 12.38
CA LYS A 36 -10.28 9.09 13.13
C LYS A 36 -11.01 8.38 14.27
N ALA A 37 -11.54 7.18 14.02
CA ALA A 37 -12.23 6.39 15.04
C ALA A 37 -11.30 5.99 16.20
N LEU A 38 -10.05 5.61 15.90
CA LEU A 38 -9.06 5.29 16.93
C LEU A 38 -8.73 6.52 17.80
N LEU A 39 -8.52 7.69 17.19
CA LEU A 39 -8.28 8.93 17.94
C LEU A 39 -9.45 9.28 18.85
N GLN A 40 -10.68 9.25 18.32
CA GLN A 40 -11.89 9.53 19.10
C GLN A 40 -12.05 8.56 20.28
N ARG A 41 -11.72 7.29 20.08
CA ARG A 41 -11.77 6.27 21.14
C ARG A 41 -10.77 6.57 22.26
N VAL A 42 -9.52 6.91 21.93
CA VAL A 42 -8.51 7.31 22.94
C VAL A 42 -8.96 8.55 23.70
N GLU A 43 -9.43 9.58 23.00
CA GLU A 43 -9.90 10.82 23.64
C GLU A 43 -11.05 10.54 24.62
N THR A 44 -11.99 9.69 24.22
CA THR A 44 -13.12 9.28 25.06
C THR A 44 -12.64 8.51 26.29
N ASP A 45 -11.73 7.54 26.12
CA ASP A 45 -11.22 6.72 27.21
C ASP A 45 -10.38 7.56 28.19
N ILE A 46 -9.53 8.48 27.72
CA ILE A 46 -8.76 9.40 28.57
C ILE A 46 -9.68 10.32 29.35
N THR A 47 -10.67 10.92 28.69
CA THR A 47 -11.66 11.80 29.34
C THR A 47 -12.40 11.04 30.43
N SER A 48 -12.84 9.81 30.15
CA SER A 48 -13.47 8.93 31.13
C SER A 48 -12.57 8.66 32.34
N VAL A 49 -11.28 8.37 32.14
CA VAL A 49 -10.35 8.16 33.26
C VAL A 49 -10.22 9.42 34.13
N VAL A 50 -10.02 10.59 33.52
CA VAL A 50 -9.83 11.86 34.23
C VAL A 50 -11.10 12.28 34.98
N ASP A 51 -12.27 12.17 34.35
CA ASP A 51 -13.54 12.54 34.94
C ASP A 51 -13.89 11.63 36.13
N ASN A 52 -13.75 10.32 35.97
CA ASN A 52 -14.01 9.37 37.05
C ASN A 52 -13.04 9.58 38.22
N PHE A 53 -11.75 9.82 37.95
CA PHE A 53 -10.76 10.13 38.98
C PHE A 53 -11.09 11.42 39.72
N THR A 54 -11.43 12.49 39.00
CA THR A 54 -11.84 13.78 39.59
C THR A 54 -13.05 13.61 40.51
N GLN A 55 -14.03 12.82 40.10
CA GLN A 55 -15.20 12.52 40.91
C GLN A 55 -14.89 11.69 42.16
N ILE A 56 -13.95 10.73 42.08
CA ILE A 56 -13.46 9.97 43.24
C ILE A 56 -12.80 10.92 44.24
N VAL A 57 -11.90 11.78 43.78
CA VAL A 57 -11.21 12.77 44.64
C VAL A 57 -12.22 13.71 45.30
N ASN A 58 -13.22 14.19 44.56
CA ASN A 58 -14.23 15.08 45.11
C ASN A 58 -15.08 14.43 46.21
N VAL A 59 -15.42 13.14 46.07
CA VAL A 59 -16.18 12.39 47.09
C VAL A 59 -15.30 12.04 48.30
N ALA A 60 -14.00 11.82 48.10
CA ALA A 60 -13.07 11.56 49.19
C ALA A 60 -12.80 12.79 50.09
N ARG A 61 -13.19 14.00 49.67
CA ARG A 61 -13.02 15.22 50.47
C ARG A 61 -13.98 15.23 51.65
N VAL A 62 -13.42 15.19 52.86
CA VAL A 62 -14.15 15.35 54.12
C VAL A 62 -14.88 16.70 54.11
N SER A 63 -16.20 16.65 54.09
CA SER A 63 -17.09 17.82 54.16
C SER A 63 -18.12 17.55 55.26
N ASP A 64 -18.50 18.56 56.05
CA ASP A 64 -19.42 18.46 57.22
C ASP A 64 -20.88 18.06 56.89
N LEU A 65 -21.14 17.53 55.69
CA LEU A 65 -22.46 17.11 55.22
C LEU A 65 -22.87 15.74 55.79
N PRO A 66 -24.19 15.47 55.91
CA PRO A 66 -24.68 14.23 56.50
C PRO A 66 -24.15 13.02 55.75
N VAL A 67 -23.44 12.16 56.49
CA VAL A 67 -22.63 11.05 55.99
C VAL A 67 -23.50 10.03 55.23
N LYS A 68 -23.36 9.96 53.90
CA LYS A 68 -23.97 8.90 53.05
C LYS A 68 -22.94 7.84 52.65
N ASN A 69 -22.26 7.29 53.67
CA ASN A 69 -21.06 6.45 53.53
C ASN A 69 -21.24 5.27 52.54
N SER A 70 -22.35 4.53 52.63
CA SER A 70 -22.56 3.32 51.81
C SER A 70 -22.85 3.62 50.33
N GLN A 71 -23.66 4.66 50.06
CA GLN A 71 -24.00 5.04 48.68
C GLN A 71 -22.78 5.66 47.97
N GLU A 72 -22.02 6.49 48.67
CA GLU A 72 -20.80 7.11 48.16
C GLU A 72 -19.70 6.08 47.89
N ALA A 73 -19.51 5.12 48.81
CA ALA A 73 -18.58 4.01 48.62
C ALA A 73 -18.90 3.20 47.35
N TYR A 74 -20.17 2.85 47.14
CA TYR A 74 -20.60 2.12 45.93
C TYR A 74 -20.35 2.93 44.64
N MET A 75 -20.67 4.23 44.64
CA MET A 75 -20.40 5.09 43.48
C MET A 75 -18.89 5.21 43.20
N MET A 76 -18.07 5.25 44.25
CA MET A 76 -16.61 5.31 44.13
C MET A 76 -16.04 4.01 43.53
N GLU A 77 -16.56 2.86 43.95
CA GLU A 77 -16.22 1.55 43.39
C GLU A 77 -16.62 1.45 41.91
N MET A 78 -17.82 1.90 41.54
CA MET A 78 -18.26 1.93 40.15
C MET A 78 -17.36 2.82 39.28
N ARG A 79 -16.96 3.99 39.78
CA ARG A 79 -16.04 4.90 39.07
C ARG A 79 -14.66 4.29 38.88
N ALA A 80 -14.12 3.63 39.91
CA ALA A 80 -12.85 2.92 39.81
C ALA A 80 -12.93 1.79 38.76
N SER A 81 -14.04 1.04 38.74
CA SER A 81 -14.29 0.02 37.71
C SER A 81 -14.33 0.60 36.30
N LYS A 82 -14.99 1.75 36.10
CA LYS A 82 -15.01 2.46 34.80
C LYS A 82 -13.62 2.93 34.37
N MET A 83 -12.79 3.40 35.30
CA MET A 83 -11.40 3.76 35.01
C MET A 83 -10.59 2.55 34.53
N VAL A 84 -10.75 1.39 35.20
CA VAL A 84 -10.08 0.15 34.81
C VAL A 84 -10.53 -0.31 33.42
N GLN A 85 -11.83 -0.20 33.11
CA GLN A 85 -12.35 -0.51 31.78
C GLN A 85 -11.80 0.41 30.68
N ALA A 86 -11.73 1.71 30.94
CA ALA A 86 -11.14 2.68 30.01
C ALA A 86 -9.65 2.40 29.78
N ALA A 87 -8.90 2.06 30.84
CA ALA A 87 -7.50 1.67 30.73
C ALA A 87 -7.30 0.40 29.89
N ASP A 88 -8.13 -0.62 30.07
CA ASP A 88 -8.11 -1.83 29.25
C ASP A 88 -8.45 -1.53 27.77
N SER A 89 -9.41 -0.63 27.52
CA SER A 89 -9.73 -0.17 26.17
C SER A 89 -8.53 0.52 25.50
N ILE A 90 -7.79 1.36 26.23
CA ILE A 90 -6.56 1.99 25.75
C ILE A 90 -5.48 0.94 25.42
N LEU A 91 -5.29 -0.08 26.28
CA LEU A 91 -4.34 -1.17 26.02
C LEU A 91 -4.67 -1.98 24.76
N LYS A 92 -5.97 -2.24 24.52
CA LYS A 92 -6.45 -2.88 23.29
C LYS A 92 -6.16 -2.00 22.08
N LEU A 93 -6.43 -0.71 22.16
CA LEU A 93 -6.13 0.23 21.08
C LEU A 93 -4.63 0.29 20.75
N VAL A 94 -3.77 0.33 21.77
CA VAL A 94 -2.30 0.27 21.57
C VAL A 94 -1.90 -1.03 20.87
N SER A 95 -2.54 -2.15 21.19
CA SER A 95 -2.30 -3.43 20.53
C SER A 95 -2.73 -3.41 19.06
N GLU A 96 -3.92 -2.86 18.76
CA GLU A 96 -4.42 -2.66 17.39
C GLU A 96 -3.48 -1.77 16.55
N LEU A 97 -2.91 -0.70 17.16
CA LEU A 97 -1.95 0.19 16.51
C LEU A 97 -0.63 -0.53 16.19
N LYS A 98 -0.09 -1.30 17.13
CA LYS A 98 1.12 -2.12 16.89
C LYS A 98 0.90 -3.09 15.74
N GLN A 99 -0.24 -3.77 15.73
CA GLN A 99 -0.61 -4.69 14.65
C GLN A 99 -0.66 -3.97 13.31
N THR A 100 -1.33 -2.81 13.25
CA THR A 100 -1.43 -2.00 12.03
C THR A 100 -0.06 -1.55 11.52
N ALA A 101 0.84 -1.10 12.40
CA ALA A 101 2.19 -0.68 12.03
C ALA A 101 3.02 -1.83 11.44
N ILE A 102 2.94 -3.03 12.03
CA ILE A 102 3.64 -4.22 11.54
C ILE A 102 3.16 -4.58 10.13
N PHE A 103 1.85 -4.69 9.91
CA PHE A 103 1.31 -5.08 8.61
C PHE A 103 1.43 -3.99 7.55
N SER A 104 1.39 -2.72 7.93
CA SER A 104 1.65 -1.60 7.01
C SER A 104 3.07 -1.64 6.46
N GLY A 105 4.07 -2.01 7.28
CA GLY A 105 5.45 -2.16 6.83
C GLY A 105 5.60 -3.23 5.76
N PHE A 106 4.91 -4.37 5.92
CA PHE A 106 4.93 -5.44 4.93
C PHE A 106 4.21 -5.08 3.63
N ALA A 107 3.05 -4.41 3.70
CA ALA A 107 2.34 -3.96 2.50
C ALA A 107 3.19 -2.96 1.69
N SER A 108 3.76 -1.95 2.35
CA SER A 108 4.66 -0.98 1.69
C SER A 108 5.91 -1.63 1.11
N LEU A 109 6.48 -2.63 1.80
CA LEU A 109 7.61 -3.38 1.30
C LEU A 109 7.24 -4.23 0.08
N ASN A 110 6.07 -4.87 0.10
CA ASN A 110 5.56 -5.64 -1.03
C ASN A 110 5.37 -4.75 -2.26
N ASP A 111 4.73 -3.59 -2.11
CA ASP A 111 4.54 -2.62 -3.20
C ASP A 111 5.89 -2.17 -3.79
N HIS A 112 6.89 -1.91 -2.95
CA HIS A 112 8.25 -1.60 -3.40
C HIS A 112 8.94 -2.75 -4.14
N VAL A 113 8.74 -3.99 -3.70
CA VAL A 113 9.29 -5.17 -4.39
C VAL A 113 8.63 -5.33 -5.77
N GLU A 114 7.30 -5.21 -5.86
CA GLU A 114 6.56 -5.26 -7.13
C GLU A 114 7.00 -4.16 -8.09
N GLN A 115 7.18 -2.92 -7.60
CA GLN A 115 7.70 -1.83 -8.41
C GLN A 115 9.10 -2.15 -8.97
N ARG A 116 10.01 -2.65 -8.11
CA ARG A 116 11.38 -2.97 -8.55
C ARG A 116 11.41 -4.13 -9.54
N ILE A 117 10.53 -5.12 -9.41
CA ILE A 117 10.37 -6.20 -10.39
C ILE A 117 9.99 -5.60 -11.75
N ALA A 118 8.98 -4.73 -11.79
CA ALA A 118 8.55 -4.09 -13.03
C ALA A 118 9.66 -3.23 -13.67
N GLU A 119 10.45 -2.52 -12.86
CA GLU A 119 11.61 -1.75 -13.32
C GLU A 119 12.68 -2.67 -13.94
N PHE A 120 13.00 -3.80 -13.30
CA PHE A 120 13.96 -4.77 -13.83
C PHE A 120 13.45 -5.46 -15.09
N ASP A 121 12.17 -5.79 -15.18
CA ASP A 121 11.58 -6.34 -16.40
C ASP A 121 11.68 -5.34 -17.56
N GLN A 122 11.41 -4.06 -17.29
CA GLN A 122 11.56 -3.00 -18.29
C GLN A 122 13.02 -2.86 -18.75
N GLU A 123 13.97 -2.92 -17.81
CA GLU A 123 15.39 -2.80 -18.12
C GLU A 123 15.93 -4.01 -18.88
N ALA A 124 15.47 -5.22 -18.53
CA ALA A 124 15.74 -6.45 -19.26
C ALA A 124 15.24 -6.35 -20.70
N GLU A 125 14.01 -5.87 -20.89
CA GLU A 125 13.43 -5.64 -22.22
C GLU A 125 14.23 -4.62 -23.05
N LYS A 126 14.64 -3.50 -22.46
CA LYS A 126 15.50 -2.51 -23.14
C LYS A 126 16.83 -3.14 -23.55
N THR A 127 17.46 -3.87 -22.63
CA THR A 127 18.75 -4.54 -22.86
C THR A 127 18.63 -5.56 -23.98
N ASN A 128 17.57 -6.36 -23.99
CA ASN A 128 17.33 -7.37 -25.01
C ASN A 128 17.14 -6.75 -26.40
N ARG A 129 16.43 -5.62 -26.48
CA ARG A 129 16.28 -4.86 -27.75
C ARG A 129 17.61 -4.29 -28.25
N LEU A 130 18.45 -3.79 -27.34
CA LEU A 130 19.79 -3.30 -27.70
C LEU A 130 20.68 -4.44 -28.21
N LEU A 131 20.66 -5.59 -27.54
CA LEU A 131 21.40 -6.78 -27.98
C LEU A 131 20.95 -7.27 -29.35
N ALA A 132 19.63 -7.32 -29.61
CA ALA A 132 19.09 -7.69 -30.91
C ALA A 132 19.61 -6.76 -32.01
N ARG A 133 19.59 -5.44 -31.78
CA ARG A 133 20.11 -4.45 -32.73
C ARG A 133 21.61 -4.62 -33.00
N ILE A 134 22.41 -4.81 -31.95
CA ILE A 134 23.86 -5.06 -32.10
C ILE A 134 24.09 -6.34 -32.90
N GLY A 135 23.27 -7.38 -32.68
CA GLY A 135 23.30 -8.62 -33.45
C GLY A 135 23.01 -8.39 -34.93
N ASP A 136 22.01 -7.59 -35.26
CA ASP A 136 21.67 -7.23 -36.64
C ASP A 136 22.80 -6.42 -37.31
N ASP A 137 23.34 -5.41 -36.63
CA ASP A 137 24.45 -4.58 -37.12
C ASP A 137 25.72 -5.41 -37.36
N ALA A 138 26.04 -6.34 -36.45
CA ALA A 138 27.15 -7.27 -36.59
C ALA A 138 26.93 -8.24 -37.77
N SER A 139 25.72 -8.76 -37.93
CA SER A 139 25.38 -9.65 -39.06
C SER A 139 25.49 -8.92 -40.40
N ALA A 140 25.04 -7.66 -40.47
CA ALA A 140 25.18 -6.83 -41.65
C ALA A 140 26.65 -6.58 -42.01
N SER A 141 27.46 -6.22 -41.00
CA SER A 141 28.90 -5.98 -41.17
C SER A 141 29.64 -7.24 -41.66
N LEU A 142 29.29 -8.42 -41.13
CA LEU A 142 29.87 -9.69 -41.57
C LEU A 142 29.50 -10.03 -43.02
N LYS A 143 28.24 -9.81 -43.43
CA LYS A 143 27.81 -10.03 -44.82
C LYS A 143 28.52 -9.09 -45.79
N GLU A 144 28.72 -7.84 -45.41
CA GLU A 144 29.49 -6.87 -46.20
C GLU A 144 30.95 -7.33 -46.35
N LEU A 145 31.58 -7.78 -45.26
CA LEU A 145 32.94 -8.30 -45.29
C LEU A 145 33.06 -9.57 -46.17
N GLU A 146 32.10 -10.49 -46.06
CA GLU A 146 32.03 -11.70 -46.89
C GLU A 146 31.90 -11.34 -48.38
N ALA A 147 31.03 -10.39 -48.72
CA ALA A 147 30.89 -9.90 -50.09
C ALA A 147 32.18 -9.27 -50.62
N HIS A 148 32.88 -8.49 -49.79
CA HIS A 148 34.19 -7.94 -50.13
C HIS A 148 35.25 -9.03 -50.37
N TYR A 149 35.26 -10.09 -49.54
CA TYR A 149 36.16 -11.22 -49.72
C TYR A 149 35.94 -11.92 -51.07
N TYR A 150 34.69 -12.25 -51.41
CA TYR A 150 34.36 -12.94 -52.66
C TYR A 150 34.46 -12.07 -53.93
N SER A 151 34.33 -10.75 -53.80
CA SER A 151 34.53 -9.80 -54.91
C SER A 151 36.00 -9.44 -55.14
N SER A 152 36.87 -9.66 -54.14
CA SER A 152 38.30 -9.45 -54.31
C SER A 152 38.91 -10.50 -55.26
N SER A 153 39.71 -10.05 -56.23
CA SER A 153 40.30 -10.91 -57.27
C SER A 153 41.49 -11.76 -56.80
N GLN A 154 41.78 -11.78 -55.49
CA GLN A 154 42.82 -12.64 -54.90
C GLN A 154 42.19 -13.94 -54.42
N ARG A 155 41.83 -14.81 -55.36
CA ARG A 155 41.70 -16.24 -55.04
C ARG A 155 43.05 -16.71 -54.50
N LEU A 156 43.11 -17.11 -53.23
CA LEU A 156 44.11 -18.08 -52.81
C LEU A 156 43.90 -19.32 -53.68
N THR A 157 44.77 -19.47 -54.68
CA THR A 157 44.98 -20.75 -55.33
C THR A 157 45.42 -21.73 -54.25
N PRO A 158 44.71 -22.84 -54.00
CA PRO A 158 45.22 -23.87 -53.13
C PRO A 158 46.44 -24.48 -53.82
N ASP A 159 47.63 -24.32 -53.22
CA ASP A 159 48.80 -25.10 -53.62
C ASP A 159 48.51 -26.58 -53.30
N VAL A 160 48.58 -27.42 -54.33
CA VAL A 160 48.56 -28.89 -54.29
C VAL A 160 49.96 -29.40 -54.02
#